data_AF-K2G089-F1
#
_entry.id   AF-K2G089-F1
#
_cell.length_a   1.000
_cell.length_b   1.000
_cell.length_c   1.000
_cell.angle_alpha   90.00
_cell.angle_beta   90.00
_cell.angle_gamma   90.00
#
_symmetry.space_group_name_H-M   'P 1'
#
loop_
_entity.id
_entity.type
_entity.pdbx_description
1 polymer ?
#
loop_
_entity_poly.entity_id
_entity_poly.type
_entity_poly.pdbx_seq_one_letter_code
_entity_poly.pdbx_strand_id
1 'polypeptide(L)'
;MRAYFDKLLSSSQQQKPLPLIYPVLIALFAGAIFSLALAPYHYWWLAILSPALLYACLRGRSAKQAFGIGWAYGIGLWFVGAFWLYTSIHVYGDTSAFLSVVMILIMALVMGLFSAVQTFVYRRFFPETPLTFAPLWVLFE
;
A
#
# COMPACT_ATOMS: atom_id res chain seq x y z
N MET A 1 -30.26 19.12 25.92
CA MET A 1 -28.90 19.25 25.33
C MET A 1 -28.19 17.91 25.12
N ARG A 2 -28.17 16.98 26.09
CA ARG A 2 -27.52 15.65 25.92
C ARG A 2 -28.01 14.83 24.72
N ALA A 3 -29.32 14.66 24.55
CA ALA A 3 -29.87 13.89 23.43
C ALA A 3 -29.51 14.45 22.03
N TYR A 4 -29.25 15.75 21.91
CA TYR A 4 -28.78 16.36 20.66
C TYR A 4 -27.31 16.03 20.39
N PHE A 5 -26.48 16.06 21.43
CA PHE A 5 -25.09 15.62 21.38
C PHE A 5 -24.96 14.12 21.08
N ASP A 6 -25.78 13.29 21.71
CA ASP A 6 -25.80 11.84 21.47
C ASP A 6 -26.22 11.51 20.03
N LYS A 7 -27.11 12.31 19.44
CA LYS A 7 -27.52 12.20 18.02
C LYS A 7 -26.39 12.59 17.06
N LEU A 8 -25.61 13.62 17.38
CA LEU A 8 -24.43 14.01 16.60
C LEU A 8 -23.31 12.97 16.70
N LEU A 9 -23.08 12.42 17.89
CA LEU A 9 -22.08 11.38 18.13
C LEU A 9 -22.47 10.06 17.43
N SER A 10 -23.74 9.67 17.49
CA SER A 10 -24.24 8.45 16.79
C SER A 10 -24.22 8.60 15.25
N SER A 11 -24.46 9.80 14.72
CA SER A 11 -24.36 10.05 13.27
C SER A 11 -22.92 9.90 12.75
N SER A 12 -21.91 10.23 13.56
CA SER A 12 -20.49 10.02 13.21
C SER A 12 -20.08 8.54 13.18
N GLN A 13 -20.76 7.67 13.96
CA GLN A 13 -20.49 6.24 14.00
C GLN A 13 -21.13 5.45 12.85
N GLN A 14 -22.05 6.05 12.10
CA GLN A 14 -22.72 5.41 10.94
C GLN A 14 -21.95 5.58 9.61
N GLN A 15 -20.66 5.88 9.65
CA GLN A 15 -19.82 5.87 8.46
C GLN A 15 -19.64 4.43 7.96
N LYS A 16 -20.52 4.02 7.04
CA LYS A 16 -20.36 2.79 6.27
C LYS A 16 -18.95 2.79 5.66
N PRO A 17 -18.12 1.77 5.93
CA PRO A 17 -16.79 1.72 5.35
C PRO A 17 -16.92 1.70 3.83
N LEU A 18 -16.12 2.53 3.14
CA LEU A 18 -16.06 2.58 1.68
C LEU A 18 -15.92 1.15 1.10
N PRO A 19 -16.49 0.86 -0.08
CA PRO A 19 -16.29 -0.46 -0.68
C PRO A 19 -14.80 -0.70 -0.92
N LEU A 20 -14.39 -1.97 -0.79
CA LEU A 20 -12.98 -2.38 -0.73
C LEU A 20 -12.16 -1.97 -1.96
N ILE A 21 -12.82 -1.74 -3.10
CA ILE A 21 -12.18 -1.33 -4.35
C ILE A 21 -11.46 0.02 -4.24
N TYR A 22 -12.02 1.00 -3.52
CA TYR A 22 -11.38 2.31 -3.41
C TYR A 22 -10.08 2.25 -2.59
N PRO A 23 -10.05 1.65 -1.37
CA PRO A 23 -8.80 1.46 -0.63
C PRO A 23 -7.73 0.68 -1.42
N VAL A 24 -8.12 -0.34 -2.19
CA VAL A 24 -7.19 -1.13 -3.01
C VAL A 24 -6.57 -0.29 -4.12
N LEU A 25 -7.37 0.50 -4.85
CA LEU A 25 -6.86 1.38 -5.89
C LEU A 25 -5.99 2.49 -5.32
N ILE A 26 -6.41 3.11 -4.21
CA ILE A 26 -5.62 4.14 -3.52
C ILE A 26 -4.28 3.56 -3.06
N ALA A 27 -4.28 2.36 -2.49
CA ALA A 27 -3.08 1.67 -2.05
C ALA A 27 -2.13 1.37 -3.22
N LEU A 28 -2.66 0.85 -4.35
CA LEU A 28 -1.88 0.60 -5.57
C LEU A 28 -1.17 1.86 -6.07
N PHE A 29 -1.90 2.98 -6.18
CA PHE A 29 -1.31 4.24 -6.63
C PHE A 29 -0.37 4.86 -5.59
N ALA A 30 -0.66 4.72 -4.30
CA ALA A 30 0.23 5.18 -3.23
C ALA A 30 1.59 4.49 -3.36
N GLY A 31 1.61 3.16 -3.47
CA GLY A 31 2.85 2.41 -3.67
C GLY A 31 3.61 2.82 -4.92
N ALA A 32 2.91 2.97 -6.06
CA ALA A 32 3.52 3.42 -7.31
C ALA A 32 4.24 4.77 -7.17
N ILE A 33 3.61 5.72 -6.48
CA ILE A 33 4.11 7.09 -6.30
C ILE A 33 5.31 7.13 -5.34
N PHE A 34 5.47 6.14 -4.44
CA PHE A 34 6.63 6.07 -3.52
C PHE A 34 7.97 6.14 -4.26
N SER A 35 8.06 5.53 -5.43
CA SER A 35 9.27 5.52 -6.28
C SER A 35 9.76 6.93 -6.64
N LEU A 36 8.85 7.91 -6.73
CA LEU A 36 9.18 9.30 -7.01
C LEU A 36 9.86 10.01 -5.82
N ALA A 37 9.80 9.43 -4.63
CA ALA A 37 10.59 9.92 -3.49
C ALA A 37 12.07 9.55 -3.61
N LEU A 38 12.39 8.51 -4.38
CA LEU A 38 13.74 8.01 -4.60
C LEU A 38 14.39 8.69 -5.82
N ALA A 39 15.62 8.30 -6.12
CA ALA A 39 16.29 8.73 -7.34
C ALA A 39 15.45 8.33 -8.57
N PRO A 40 15.37 9.19 -9.61
CA PRO A 40 16.08 10.47 -9.79
C PRO A 40 15.30 11.70 -9.29
N TYR A 41 14.08 11.54 -8.77
CA TYR A 41 13.14 12.65 -8.55
C TYR A 41 13.22 13.29 -7.16
N HIS A 42 13.58 12.54 -6.12
CA HIS A 42 13.84 13.04 -4.77
C HIS A 42 12.69 13.83 -4.11
N TYR A 43 11.43 13.55 -4.47
CA TYR A 43 10.26 14.17 -3.80
C TYR A 43 10.04 13.54 -2.42
N TRP A 44 10.88 13.91 -1.45
CA TRP A 44 10.95 13.30 -0.11
C TRP A 44 9.61 13.21 0.63
N TRP A 45 8.70 14.18 0.43
CA TRP A 45 7.38 14.20 1.07
C TRP A 45 6.52 12.99 0.67
N LEU A 46 6.77 12.39 -0.51
CA LEU A 46 6.11 11.18 -0.96
C LEU A 46 6.52 9.92 -0.18
N ALA A 47 7.75 9.89 0.36
CA ALA A 47 8.20 8.80 1.22
C ALA A 47 7.39 8.70 2.52
N ILE A 48 6.79 9.82 2.95
CA ILE A 48 5.91 9.88 4.12
C ILE A 48 4.45 9.73 3.69
N LEU A 49 4.04 10.44 2.64
CA LEU A 49 2.65 10.44 2.18
C LEU A 49 2.18 9.06 1.73
N SER A 50 3.02 8.32 1.01
CA SER A 50 2.67 6.98 0.51
C SER A 50 2.32 5.97 1.62
N PRO A 51 3.19 5.70 2.61
CA PRO A 51 2.84 4.82 3.73
C PRO A 51 1.70 5.39 4.60
N ALA A 52 1.56 6.72 4.69
CA ALA A 52 0.43 7.35 5.38
C ALA A 52 -0.92 7.05 4.69
N LEU A 53 -0.97 7.07 3.35
CA LEU A 53 -2.15 6.68 2.58
C LEU A 53 -2.47 5.20 2.76
N LEU A 54 -1.46 4.32 2.78
CA LEU A 54 -1.65 2.91 3.10
C LEU A 54 -2.28 2.75 4.49
N TYR A 55 -1.71 3.39 5.52
CA TYR A 55 -2.25 3.37 6.88
C TYR A 55 -3.72 3.85 6.93
N ALA A 56 -4.06 4.94 6.22
CA ALA A 56 -5.43 5.44 6.14
C ALA A 56 -6.38 4.41 5.51
N CYS A 57 -5.95 3.69 4.48
CA CYS A 57 -6.75 2.65 3.81
C CYS A 57 -7.01 1.43 4.70
N LEU A 58 -6.17 1.18 5.69
CA LEU A 58 -6.29 0.06 6.61
C LEU A 58 -7.28 0.29 7.77
N ARG A 59 -7.71 1.54 8.01
CA ARG A 59 -8.61 1.88 9.13
C ARG A 59 -9.97 1.17 9.02
N GLY A 60 -10.41 0.56 10.12
CA GLY A 60 -11.69 -0.16 10.18
C GLY A 60 -11.79 -1.39 9.27
N ARG A 61 -10.66 -1.95 8.80
CA ARG A 61 -10.61 -3.13 7.92
C ARG A 61 -10.24 -4.40 8.66
N SER A 62 -10.79 -5.53 8.20
CA SER A 62 -10.40 -6.84 8.72
C SER A 62 -9.00 -7.24 8.23
N ALA A 63 -8.33 -8.16 8.94
CA ALA A 63 -6.99 -8.63 8.54
C ALA A 63 -6.95 -9.20 7.11
N LYS A 64 -8.02 -9.90 6.67
CA LYS A 64 -8.13 -10.42 5.29
C LYS A 64 -8.21 -9.29 4.25
N GLN A 65 -8.95 -8.23 4.55
CA GLN A 65 -9.03 -7.05 3.67
C GLN A 65 -7.71 -6.29 3.65
N ALA A 66 -7.06 -6.17 4.81
CA ALA A 66 -5.75 -5.56 4.95
C ALA A 66 -4.69 -6.21 4.06
N PHE A 67 -4.67 -7.55 4.05
CA PHE A 67 -3.78 -8.31 3.18
C PHE A 67 -3.92 -7.90 1.71
N GLY A 68 -5.16 -7.82 1.19
CA GLY A 68 -5.40 -7.41 -0.20
C GLY A 68 -5.01 -5.94 -0.48
N ILE A 69 -5.23 -5.04 0.49
CA ILE A 69 -4.84 -3.63 0.37
C ILE A 69 -3.31 -3.49 0.37
N GLY A 70 -2.61 -4.16 1.30
CA GLY A 70 -1.15 -4.15 1.35
C GLY A 70 -0.53 -4.84 0.15
N TRP A 71 -1.15 -5.90 -0.38
CA TRP A 71 -0.68 -6.54 -1.61
C TRP A 71 -0.76 -5.59 -2.80
N ALA A 72 -1.87 -4.88 -2.95
CA ALA A 72 -2.02 -3.86 -4.00
C ALA A 72 -0.98 -2.74 -3.86
N TYR A 73 -0.73 -2.26 -2.64
CA TYR A 73 0.35 -1.30 -2.37
C TYR A 73 1.71 -1.81 -2.82
N GLY A 74 2.07 -3.03 -2.40
CA GLY A 74 3.35 -3.64 -2.74
C GLY A 74 3.50 -3.88 -4.24
N ILE A 75 2.44 -4.28 -4.94
CA ILE A 75 2.46 -4.40 -6.41
C ILE A 75 2.78 -3.05 -7.05
N GLY A 76 2.11 -1.97 -6.63
CA GLY A 76 2.37 -0.63 -7.17
C GLY A 76 3.80 -0.19 -6.91
N LEU A 77 4.28 -0.38 -5.69
CA LEU A 77 5.64 -0.07 -5.25
C LEU A 77 6.69 -0.79 -6.10
N TRP A 78 6.59 -2.11 -6.23
CA TRP A 78 7.61 -2.90 -6.91
C TRP A 78 7.50 -2.83 -8.43
N PHE A 79 6.28 -2.74 -8.98
CA PHE A 79 6.10 -2.65 -10.44
C PHE A 79 6.63 -1.34 -11.00
N VAL A 80 6.39 -0.22 -10.33
CA VAL A 80 6.89 1.10 -10.76
C VAL A 80 8.32 1.34 -10.26
N GLY A 81 8.64 0.97 -9.02
CA GLY A 81 9.95 1.21 -8.42
C GLY A 81 11.07 0.39 -9.04
N ALA A 82 10.75 -0.80 -9.53
CA ALA A 82 11.72 -1.66 -10.20
C ALA A 82 11.71 -1.52 -11.73
N PHE A 83 11.26 -0.38 -12.28
CA PHE A 83 11.23 -0.14 -13.73
C PHE A 83 12.60 -0.36 -14.40
N TRP A 84 13.69 -0.12 -13.66
CA TRP A 84 15.06 -0.30 -14.14
C TRP A 84 15.40 -1.75 -14.49
N LEU A 85 14.69 -2.74 -13.93
CA LEU A 85 14.84 -4.15 -14.30
C LEU A 85 14.45 -4.43 -15.75
N TYR A 86 13.63 -3.57 -16.36
CA TYR A 86 13.27 -3.70 -17.76
C TYR A 86 14.51 -3.72 -18.65
N THR A 87 15.47 -2.80 -18.43
CA THR A 87 16.71 -2.76 -19.21
C THR A 87 17.53 -4.03 -18.99
N SER A 88 17.62 -4.53 -17.76
CA SER A 88 18.30 -5.80 -17.44
C SER A 88 17.70 -7.00 -18.16
N ILE A 89 16.38 -7.12 -18.18
CA ILE A 89 15.69 -8.30 -18.74
C ILE A 89 15.56 -8.19 -20.26
N HIS A 90 15.19 -7.02 -20.77
CA HIS A 90 14.94 -6.80 -22.20
C HIS A 90 16.24 -6.67 -22.99
N VAL A 91 17.14 -5.79 -22.55
CA VAL A 91 18.37 -5.46 -23.31
C VAL A 91 19.46 -6.49 -23.05
N TYR A 92 19.79 -6.77 -21.79
CA TYR A 92 20.85 -7.72 -21.46
C TYR A 92 20.39 -9.18 -21.47
N GLY A 93 19.09 -9.42 -21.27
CA GLY A 93 18.50 -10.77 -21.35
C GLY A 93 18.00 -11.16 -22.74
N ASP A 94 18.04 -10.26 -23.73
CA ASP A 94 17.57 -10.49 -25.11
C ASP A 94 16.15 -11.09 -25.18
N THR A 95 15.27 -10.63 -24.29
CA THR A 95 13.87 -11.10 -24.22
C THR A 95 12.94 -10.13 -24.93
N SER A 96 11.78 -10.60 -25.40
CA SER A 96 10.78 -9.69 -25.99
C SER A 96 10.21 -8.71 -24.95
N ALA A 97 9.89 -7.49 -25.36
CA ALA A 97 9.39 -6.44 -24.47
C ALA A 97 8.17 -6.88 -23.64
N PHE A 98 7.24 -7.60 -24.28
CA PHE A 98 6.06 -8.16 -23.60
C PHE A 98 6.45 -9.13 -22.49
N LEU A 99 7.36 -10.07 -22.78
CA LEU A 99 7.82 -11.05 -21.80
C LEU A 99 8.53 -10.37 -20.63
N SER A 100 9.37 -9.37 -20.89
CA SER A 100 10.07 -8.61 -19.84
C SER A 100 9.09 -7.93 -18.88
N VAL A 101 8.04 -7.29 -19.41
CA VAL A 101 6.99 -6.65 -18.56
C VAL A 101 6.23 -7.69 -17.75
N VAL A 102 5.89 -8.85 -18.34
CA VAL A 102 5.22 -9.95 -17.62
C VAL A 102 6.11 -10.47 -16.49
N MET A 103 7.42 -10.61 -16.71
CA MET A 103 8.36 -11.03 -15.67
C MET A 103 8.43 -10.02 -14.51
N ILE A 104 8.48 -8.72 -14.82
CA ILE A 104 8.44 -7.65 -13.80
C ILE A 104 7.12 -7.67 -13.05
N LEU A 105 5.99 -7.90 -13.73
CA LEU A 105 4.68 -8.02 -13.09
C LEU A 105 4.64 -9.22 -12.14
N ILE A 106 5.15 -10.38 -12.54
CA ILE A 106 5.23 -11.57 -11.67
C ILE A 106 6.10 -11.28 -10.45
N MET A 107 7.26 -10.66 -10.65
CA MET A 107 8.12 -10.25 -9.55
C MET A 107 7.40 -9.28 -8.62
N ALA A 108 6.69 -8.27 -9.13
CA ALA A 108 5.93 -7.32 -8.33
C ALA A 108 4.79 -7.99 -7.55
N LEU A 109 4.12 -9.00 -8.13
CA LEU A 109 3.11 -9.81 -7.43
C LEU A 109 3.72 -10.59 -6.25
N VAL A 110 4.92 -11.16 -6.42
CA VAL A 110 5.62 -11.89 -5.36
C VAL A 110 6.15 -10.93 -4.29
N MET A 111 6.85 -9.88 -4.69
CA MET A 111 7.41 -8.88 -3.77
C MET A 111 6.32 -8.10 -3.03
N GLY A 112 5.16 -7.89 -3.66
CA GLY A 112 4.01 -7.31 -2.99
C GLY A 112 3.49 -8.13 -1.80
N LEU A 113 3.79 -9.44 -1.74
CA LEU A 113 3.39 -10.27 -0.60
C LEU A 113 4.05 -9.83 0.70
N PHE A 114 5.24 -9.23 0.66
CA PHE A 114 5.88 -8.68 1.86
C PHE A 114 5.00 -7.59 2.50
N SER A 115 4.53 -6.63 1.70
CA SER A 115 3.58 -5.59 2.15
C SER A 115 2.22 -6.17 2.54
N ALA A 116 1.77 -7.25 1.87
CA ALA A 116 0.53 -7.94 2.23
C ALA A 116 0.62 -8.60 3.63
N VAL A 117 1.74 -9.27 3.93
CA VAL A 117 2.00 -9.88 5.23
C VAL A 117 2.15 -8.80 6.31
N GLN A 118 2.90 -7.74 6.03
CA GLN A 118 3.06 -6.59 6.93
C GLN A 118 1.71 -6.02 7.38
N THR A 119 0.85 -5.69 6.42
CA THR A 119 -0.47 -5.12 6.70
C THR A 119 -1.43 -6.11 7.35
N PHE A 120 -1.34 -7.40 7.01
CA PHE A 120 -2.07 -8.47 7.70
C PHE A 120 -1.66 -8.58 9.17
N VAL A 121 -0.36 -8.63 9.47
CA VAL A 121 0.19 -8.71 10.84
C VAL A 121 -0.22 -7.48 11.64
N TYR A 122 -0.06 -6.29 11.05
CA TYR A 122 -0.51 -5.03 11.66
C TYR A 122 -1.98 -5.10 12.09
N ARG A 123 -2.87 -5.54 11.20
CA ARG A 123 -4.32 -5.61 11.47
C ARG A 123 -4.76 -6.78 12.32
N ARG A 124 -3.94 -7.83 12.41
CA ARG A 124 -4.25 -9.03 13.20
C ARG A 124 -3.87 -8.88 14.68
N PHE A 125 -2.77 -8.17 14.96
CA PHE A 125 -2.13 -8.16 16.28
C PHE A 125 -2.05 -6.78 16.94
N PHE A 126 -2.11 -5.69 16.18
CA PHE A 126 -1.89 -4.35 16.72
C PHE A 126 -3.14 -3.47 16.69
N PRO A 127 -3.27 -2.53 17.64
CA PRO A 127 -4.30 -1.49 17.60
C PRO A 127 -4.07 -0.52 16.44
N GLU A 128 -5.13 0.18 16.02
CA GLU A 128 -5.16 1.07 14.84
C GLU A 128 -4.43 2.42 15.03
N THR A 129 -3.29 2.43 15.72
CA THR A 129 -2.57 3.65 16.07
C THR A 129 -1.40 3.92 15.12
N PRO A 130 -1.11 5.18 14.75
CA PRO A 130 0.06 5.50 13.94
C PRO A 130 1.38 5.04 14.59
N LEU A 131 1.43 5.05 15.93
CA LEU A 131 2.58 4.66 16.73
C LEU A 131 2.91 3.16 16.66
N THR A 132 1.93 2.31 16.35
CA THR A 132 2.18 0.86 16.12
C THR A 132 2.50 0.57 14.66
N PHE A 133 2.00 1.39 13.74
CA PHE A 133 2.28 1.25 12.31
C PHE A 133 3.72 1.61 11.95
N ALA A 134 4.25 2.72 12.48
CA ALA A 134 5.58 3.20 12.09
C ALA A 134 6.74 2.24 12.42
N PRO A 135 6.82 1.63 13.63
CA PRO A 135 7.85 0.63 13.92
C PRO A 135 7.71 -0.63 13.07
N LEU A 136 6.47 -1.04 12.78
CA LEU A 136 6.19 -2.20 11.95
C LEU A 136 6.55 -1.92 10.48
N TRP A 137 6.38 -0.69 10.01
CA TRP A 137 6.87 -0.24 8.71
C TRP A 137 8.38 -0.40 8.60
N VAL A 138 9.13 0.14 9.57
CA VAL A 138 10.61 0.06 9.60
C VAL A 138 11.13 -1.38 9.74
N LEU A 139 10.37 -2.28 10.34
CA LEU A 139 10.80 -3.68 10.49
C LEU A 139 10.66 -4.50 9.19
N PHE A 140 9.72 -4.11 8.31
CA PHE A 140 9.44 -4.85 7.07
C PHE A 140 10.16 -4.28 5.85
N GLU A 141 10.54 -3.00 5.87
CA GLU A 141 11.33 -2.32 4.84
C GLU A 141 12.84 -2.40 5.13
#